data_AF-A0A4Q3FBQ3-F1
#
_entry.id   AF-A0A4Q3FBQ3-F1
#
_cell.length_a   1.000
_cell.length_b   1.000
_cell.length_c   1.000
_cell.angle_alpha   90.00
_cell.angle_beta   90.00
_cell.angle_gamma   90.00
#
_symmetry.space_group_name_H-M   'P 1'
#
loop_
_entity.id
_entity.type
_entity.pdbx_description
1 polymer ?
#
loop_
_entity_poly.entity_id
_entity_poly.type
_entity_poly.pdbx_seq_one_letter_code
_entity_poly.pdbx_strand_id
1 'polypeptide(L)'
;MSDLILQSYKKQFYCASFSSIDSIDEEDFSMWRLYGLEGKGVALIFEVENKDDDWHHFTIGKVQYGLGESSERYKEFIKFFDEFQKNNNFPIRNRPITSTAFLALHKNIGWQYENEVRLLSHYGYNDYTLKPDTRSNLLTKIYHSYNNSFGHYTYLELPLVGSTEYERLNTFFAKDDMKDLHSKFRSMLPRLKLAQVILGYQYSGREWVDLKRVINYEADKHPSLNFSTVLSKFSDHG
;
A
#
# COMPACT_ATOMS: atom_id res chain seq x y z
N MET A 1 13.41 24.13 -12.64
CA MET A 1 12.14 23.68 -13.25
C MET A 1 11.91 22.17 -13.04
N SER A 2 12.95 21.33 -13.06
CA SER A 2 12.88 19.89 -12.73
C SER A 2 12.32 19.58 -11.34
N ASP A 3 12.70 20.36 -10.33
CA ASP A 3 12.40 20.02 -8.94
C ASP A 3 10.93 20.27 -8.58
N LEU A 4 10.33 21.34 -9.10
CA LEU A 4 8.91 21.62 -8.94
C LEU A 4 8.04 20.52 -9.56
N ILE A 5 8.43 20.04 -10.74
CA ILE A 5 7.76 18.93 -11.44
C ILE A 5 7.91 17.64 -10.64
N LEU A 6 9.12 17.33 -10.14
CA LEU A 6 9.33 16.14 -9.32
C LEU A 6 8.51 16.19 -8.02
N GLN A 7 8.41 17.36 -7.39
CA GLN A 7 7.63 17.54 -6.17
C GLN A 7 6.12 17.41 -6.42
N SER A 8 5.61 17.89 -7.56
CA SER A 8 4.21 17.66 -7.92
C SER A 8 3.93 16.18 -8.22
N TYR A 9 4.87 15.46 -8.85
CA TYR A 9 4.73 14.01 -9.05
C TYR A 9 4.71 13.20 -7.75
N LYS A 10 5.60 13.50 -6.81
CA LYS A 10 5.65 12.82 -5.50
C LYS A 10 4.34 12.96 -4.74
N LYS A 11 3.67 14.11 -4.88
CA LYS A 11 2.39 14.39 -4.24
C LYS A 11 1.24 13.53 -4.77
N GLN A 12 1.33 13.07 -6.01
CA GLN A 12 0.29 12.27 -6.69
C GLN A 12 0.53 10.76 -6.59
N PHE A 13 1.60 10.35 -5.90
CA PHE A 13 2.01 8.97 -5.79
C PHE A 13 1.89 8.49 -4.35
N TYR A 14 1.10 7.44 -4.16
CA TYR A 14 0.82 6.82 -2.88
C TYR A 14 1.50 5.46 -2.82
N CYS A 15 2.13 5.15 -1.69
CA CYS A 15 2.83 3.91 -1.47
C CYS A 15 2.44 3.37 -0.10
N ALA A 16 1.85 2.18 -0.07
CA ALA A 16 1.75 1.38 1.13
C ALA A 16 2.86 0.32 1.08
N SER A 17 3.67 0.23 2.13
CA SER A 17 4.73 -0.77 2.23
C SER A 17 4.40 -1.81 3.29
N PHE A 18 4.69 -3.06 2.96
CA PHE A 18 4.45 -4.25 3.75
C PHE A 18 5.72 -5.10 3.73
N SER A 19 5.80 -6.11 4.59
CA SER A 19 6.84 -7.14 4.51
C SER A 19 6.20 -8.43 4.01
N SER A 20 6.83 -9.13 3.05
CA SER A 20 6.34 -10.46 2.67
C SER A 20 6.65 -11.47 3.76
N ILE A 21 5.67 -12.33 4.01
CA ILE A 21 5.78 -13.47 4.93
C ILE A 21 5.79 -14.72 4.06
N ASP A 22 6.93 -15.41 4.03
CA ASP A 22 7.08 -16.65 3.24
C ASP A 22 6.58 -17.88 4.02
N SER A 23 6.52 -17.83 5.36
CA SER A 23 5.81 -18.80 6.21
C SER A 23 5.27 -18.14 7.49
N ILE A 24 4.09 -18.56 7.95
CA ILE A 24 3.49 -18.10 9.22
C ILE A 24 4.29 -18.60 10.43
N ASP A 25 5.09 -19.65 10.23
CA ASP A 25 5.80 -20.37 11.28
C ASP A 25 7.22 -19.83 11.55
N GLU A 26 7.76 -18.96 10.69
CA GLU A 26 9.05 -18.30 10.92
C GLU A 26 8.82 -17.00 11.70
N GLU A 27 8.95 -17.11 13.03
CA GLU A 27 8.94 -16.02 14.02
C GLU A 27 10.15 -15.06 13.89
N ASP A 28 10.67 -14.80 12.68
CA ASP A 28 11.72 -13.80 12.50
C ASP A 28 11.10 -12.39 12.50
N PHE A 29 10.51 -12.03 13.65
CA PHE A 29 9.94 -10.72 13.95
C PHE A 29 11.02 -9.65 14.14
N SER A 30 12.09 -9.71 13.35
CA SER A 30 13.13 -8.68 13.26
C SER A 30 12.53 -7.28 13.09
N MET A 31 11.45 -7.16 12.33
CA MET A 31 10.72 -5.90 12.17
C MET A 31 10.06 -5.39 13.45
N TRP A 32 9.59 -6.25 14.36
CA TRP A 32 9.08 -5.80 15.66
C TRP A 32 10.17 -5.37 16.61
N ARG A 33 11.36 -5.98 16.53
CA ARG A 33 12.51 -5.48 17.28
C ARG A 33 12.91 -4.08 16.78
N LEU A 34 12.92 -3.88 15.47
CA LEU A 34 13.34 -2.63 14.85
C LEU A 34 12.30 -1.51 14.99
N TYR A 35 11.01 -1.82 14.88
CA TYR A 35 9.94 -0.82 14.78
C TYR A 35 8.84 -0.97 15.84
N GLY A 36 8.75 -2.11 16.51
CA GLY A 36 7.70 -2.47 17.46
C GLY A 36 8.09 -2.28 18.93
N LEU A 37 8.87 -1.25 19.26
CA LEU A 37 9.26 -0.93 20.65
C LEU A 37 9.73 -2.16 21.44
N GLU A 38 10.76 -2.85 20.92
CA GLU A 38 11.37 -4.04 21.54
C GLU A 38 10.45 -5.25 21.71
N GLY A 39 9.40 -5.38 20.89
CA GLY A 39 8.49 -6.54 20.94
C GLY A 39 7.13 -6.25 21.58
N LYS A 40 6.82 -4.97 21.83
CA LYS A 40 5.45 -4.46 22.06
C LYS A 40 4.80 -3.94 20.76
N GLY A 41 5.16 -4.52 19.63
CA GLY A 41 4.62 -4.15 18.32
C GLY A 41 3.28 -4.83 18.04
N VAL A 42 2.64 -4.44 16.95
CA VAL A 42 1.48 -5.14 16.37
C VAL A 42 1.79 -5.41 14.91
N ALA A 43 1.61 -6.66 14.46
CA ALA A 43 1.60 -6.99 13.04
C ALA A 43 0.16 -7.15 12.55
N LEU A 44 -0.09 -6.65 11.36
CA LEU A 44 -1.33 -6.83 10.62
C LEU A 44 -1.01 -7.66 9.39
N ILE A 45 -1.60 -8.85 9.29
CA ILE A 45 -1.39 -9.75 8.16
C ILE A 45 -2.51 -9.53 7.16
N PHE A 46 -2.13 -9.12 5.95
CA PHE A 46 -3.06 -8.88 4.86
C PHE A 46 -2.92 -9.96 3.79
N GLU A 47 -4.05 -10.41 3.27
CA GLU A 47 -4.15 -11.26 2.09
C GLU A 47 -4.74 -10.44 0.94
N VAL A 48 -4.26 -10.70 -0.28
CA VAL A 48 -4.83 -10.15 -1.51
C VAL A 48 -5.77 -11.19 -2.11
N GLU A 49 -7.09 -10.95 -2.05
CA GLU A 49 -8.09 -11.97 -2.45
C GLU A 49 -8.30 -12.10 -3.97
N ASN A 50 -7.89 -11.10 -4.76
CA ASN A 50 -8.07 -11.09 -6.21
C ASN A 50 -6.74 -10.99 -6.96
N LYS A 51 -6.75 -11.49 -8.19
CA LYS A 51 -5.64 -11.32 -9.13
C LYS A 51 -5.44 -9.83 -9.45
N ASP A 52 -4.19 -9.47 -9.73
CA ASP A 52 -3.75 -8.13 -10.08
C ASP A 52 -3.82 -7.81 -11.58
N ASP A 53 -4.15 -8.80 -12.42
CA ASP A 53 -4.24 -8.68 -13.88
C ASP A 53 -5.11 -7.50 -14.37
N ASP A 54 -6.19 -7.19 -13.63
CA ASP A 54 -7.18 -6.17 -13.98
C ASP A 54 -7.10 -4.92 -13.10
N TRP A 55 -6.06 -4.78 -12.25
CA TRP A 55 -5.99 -3.64 -11.33
C TRP A 55 -5.79 -2.32 -12.10
N HIS A 56 -6.63 -1.34 -11.79
CA HIS A 56 -6.57 -0.01 -12.40
C HIS A 56 -5.93 0.98 -11.44
N HIS A 57 -4.88 1.65 -11.89
CA HIS A 57 -4.10 2.64 -11.11
C HIS A 57 -3.32 2.09 -9.91
N PHE A 58 -3.38 0.77 -9.66
CA PHE A 58 -2.60 0.10 -8.63
C PHE A 58 -1.53 -0.78 -9.24
N THR A 59 -0.43 -0.96 -8.51
CA THR A 59 0.64 -1.91 -8.85
C THR A 59 1.19 -2.46 -7.56
N ILE A 60 1.27 -3.78 -7.43
CA ILE A 60 1.98 -4.43 -6.32
C ILE A 60 3.30 -5.00 -6.80
N GLY A 61 4.35 -4.91 -5.99
CA GLY A 61 5.65 -5.44 -6.36
C GLY A 61 6.56 -5.68 -5.16
N LYS A 62 7.39 -6.72 -5.27
CA LYS A 62 8.51 -6.94 -4.35
C LYS A 62 9.60 -5.89 -4.61
N VAL A 63 10.08 -5.26 -3.54
CA VAL A 63 11.18 -4.30 -3.62
C VAL A 63 12.45 -5.03 -4.04
N GLN A 64 13.12 -4.48 -5.05
CA GLN A 64 14.40 -4.95 -5.53
C GLN A 64 15.51 -4.22 -4.75
N TYR A 65 16.45 -4.98 -4.23
CA TYR A 65 17.53 -4.46 -3.39
C TYR A 65 18.87 -4.47 -4.12
N GLY A 66 19.59 -3.35 -4.05
CA GLY A 66 20.89 -3.21 -4.70
C GLY A 66 20.84 -2.93 -6.20
N LEU A 67 21.99 -3.05 -6.86
CA LEU A 67 22.11 -2.92 -8.31
C LEU A 67 22.00 -4.31 -8.93
N GLY A 68 21.04 -4.49 -9.83
CA GLY A 68 20.79 -5.76 -10.51
C GLY A 68 20.19 -5.55 -11.90
N GLU A 69 19.68 -6.63 -12.49
CA GLU A 69 19.12 -6.62 -13.84
C GLU A 69 18.03 -5.55 -14.04
N SER A 70 17.14 -5.39 -13.06
CA SER A 70 16.09 -4.36 -13.11
C SER A 70 16.65 -2.94 -13.21
N SER A 71 17.78 -2.69 -12.53
CA SER A 71 18.47 -1.38 -12.57
C SER A 71 19.12 -1.12 -13.92
N GLU A 72 19.69 -2.16 -14.54
CA GLU A 72 20.25 -2.04 -15.90
C GLU A 72 19.13 -1.83 -16.94
N ARG A 73 18.05 -2.60 -16.89
CA ARG A 73 16.87 -2.40 -17.77
C ARG A 73 16.28 -1.00 -17.63
N TYR A 74 16.28 -0.42 -16.42
CA TYR A 74 15.84 0.95 -16.22
C TYR A 74 16.78 1.97 -16.85
N LYS A 75 18.11 1.78 -16.74
CA LYS A 75 19.08 2.63 -17.44
C LYS A 75 18.90 2.56 -18.95
N GLU A 76 18.67 1.37 -19.50
CA GLU A 76 18.36 1.16 -20.92
C GLU A 76 17.08 1.89 -21.33
N PHE A 77 16.02 1.79 -20.53
CA PHE A 77 14.77 2.51 -20.76
C PHE A 77 14.95 4.02 -20.76
N ILE A 78 15.69 4.57 -19.78
CA ILE A 78 15.95 6.01 -19.72
C ILE A 78 16.76 6.47 -20.92
N LYS A 79 17.79 5.70 -21.32
CA LYS A 79 18.57 5.99 -22.52
C LYS A 79 17.69 6.00 -23.77
N PHE A 80 16.88 4.96 -23.96
CA PHE A 80 15.91 4.87 -25.06
C PHE A 80 14.93 6.05 -25.06
N PHE A 81 14.38 6.40 -23.90
CA PHE A 81 13.44 7.51 -23.75
C PHE A 81 14.08 8.85 -24.10
N ASP A 82 15.30 9.11 -23.64
CA ASP A 82 16.04 10.33 -23.94
C ASP A 82 16.40 10.42 -25.44
N GLU A 83 16.78 9.30 -26.06
CA GLU A 83 17.02 9.23 -27.51
C GLU A 83 15.73 9.48 -28.31
N PHE A 84 14.62 8.85 -27.92
CA PHE A 84 13.31 9.09 -28.51
C PHE A 84 12.89 10.55 -28.42
N GLN A 85 13.07 11.19 -27.26
CA GLN A 85 12.77 12.60 -27.05
C GLN A 85 13.58 13.50 -27.98
N LYS A 86 14.90 13.28 -28.07
CA LYS A 86 15.78 14.06 -28.96
C LYS A 86 15.40 13.90 -30.42
N ASN A 87 15.14 12.67 -30.87
CA ASN A 87 14.83 12.37 -32.27
C ASN A 87 13.45 12.88 -32.72
N ASN A 88 12.55 13.18 -31.78
CA ASN A 88 11.18 13.60 -32.06
C ASN A 88 10.85 15.03 -31.57
N ASN A 89 11.85 15.87 -31.33
CA ASN A 89 11.69 17.26 -30.85
C ASN A 89 10.93 17.38 -29.51
N PHE A 90 11.26 16.51 -28.56
CA PHE A 90 10.76 16.49 -27.18
C PHE A 90 9.22 16.42 -27.09
N PRO A 91 8.57 15.41 -27.71
CA PRO A 91 7.12 15.38 -27.82
C PRO A 91 6.45 15.12 -26.46
N ILE A 92 7.14 14.49 -25.51
CA ILE A 92 6.57 14.12 -24.22
C ILE A 92 7.15 15.06 -23.15
N ARG A 93 6.32 15.96 -22.62
CA ARG A 93 6.74 16.96 -21.62
C ARG A 93 6.93 16.40 -20.21
N ASN A 94 6.37 15.23 -19.94
CA ASN A 94 6.30 14.62 -18.63
C ASN A 94 7.18 13.37 -18.59
N ARG A 95 8.04 13.23 -17.57
CA ARG A 95 8.75 11.96 -17.38
C ARG A 95 7.74 10.85 -17.10
N PRO A 96 8.02 9.61 -17.54
CA PRO A 96 7.08 8.50 -17.37
C PRO A 96 6.77 8.25 -15.89
N ILE A 97 5.50 7.98 -15.57
CA ILE A 97 5.05 7.49 -14.25
C ILE A 97 5.87 6.26 -13.83
N THR A 98 6.36 5.48 -14.81
CA THR A 98 7.21 4.31 -14.62
C THR A 98 8.53 4.64 -13.90
N SER A 99 9.06 5.86 -13.99
CA SER A 99 10.24 6.29 -13.21
C SER A 99 9.93 6.36 -11.71
N THR A 100 8.76 6.86 -11.32
CA THR A 100 8.36 6.93 -9.92
C THR A 100 8.10 5.53 -9.36
N ALA A 101 7.41 4.69 -10.13
CA ALA A 101 7.19 3.29 -9.77
C ALA A 101 8.51 2.52 -9.62
N PHE A 102 9.47 2.72 -10.53
CA PHE A 102 10.81 2.14 -10.43
C PHE A 102 11.50 2.58 -9.12
N LEU A 103 11.57 3.88 -8.84
CA LEU A 103 12.18 4.40 -7.61
C LEU A 103 11.46 3.89 -6.35
N ALA A 104 10.15 3.71 -6.42
CA ALA A 104 9.36 3.16 -5.32
C ALA A 104 9.53 1.65 -5.16
N LEU A 105 10.06 0.91 -6.13
CA LEU A 105 10.31 -0.54 -6.02
C LEU A 105 11.79 -0.90 -5.93
N HIS A 106 12.66 0.09 -5.72
CA HIS A 106 14.11 -0.15 -5.58
C HIS A 106 14.62 0.48 -4.29
N LYS A 107 15.44 -0.26 -3.55
CA LYS A 107 16.08 0.20 -2.32
C LYS A 107 17.53 -0.24 -2.26
N ASN A 108 18.31 0.43 -1.41
CA ASN A 108 19.71 0.04 -1.18
C ASN A 108 19.77 -1.35 -0.51
N ILE A 109 20.78 -2.16 -0.89
CA ILE A 109 20.98 -3.52 -0.39
C ILE A 109 21.02 -3.64 1.14
N GLY A 110 21.48 -2.60 1.84
CA GLY A 110 21.53 -2.58 3.31
C GLY A 110 20.16 -2.66 4.00
N TRP A 111 19.06 -2.53 3.25
CA TRP A 111 17.68 -2.63 3.76
C TRP A 111 16.99 -3.93 3.36
N GLN A 112 17.70 -4.88 2.75
CA GLN A 112 17.11 -6.12 2.24
C GLN A 112 16.38 -6.94 3.31
N TYR A 113 16.79 -6.82 4.56
CA TYR A 113 16.18 -7.54 5.69
C TYR A 113 14.70 -7.18 5.94
N GLU A 114 14.19 -6.07 5.40
CA GLU A 114 12.77 -5.69 5.55
C GLU A 114 11.85 -6.54 4.65
N ASN A 115 12.40 -7.18 3.61
CA ASN A 115 11.68 -8.02 2.66
C ASN A 115 10.41 -7.33 2.11
N GLU A 116 10.54 -6.09 1.66
CA GLU A 116 9.40 -5.22 1.39
C GLU A 116 8.58 -5.66 0.16
N VAL A 117 7.26 -5.64 0.30
CA VAL A 117 6.28 -5.62 -0.80
C VAL A 117 5.56 -4.29 -0.74
N ARG A 118 5.46 -3.59 -1.88
CA ARG A 118 4.82 -2.27 -1.96
C ARG A 118 3.62 -2.31 -2.88
N LEU A 119 2.51 -1.74 -2.39
CA LEU A 119 1.34 -1.39 -3.18
C LEU A 119 1.43 0.09 -3.54
N LEU A 120 1.55 0.35 -4.82
CA LEU A 120 1.72 1.66 -5.41
C LEU A 120 0.42 2.10 -6.05
N SER A 121 0.12 3.40 -5.96
CA SER A 121 -1.01 3.99 -6.64
C SER A 121 -0.67 5.40 -7.13
N HIS A 122 -1.17 5.78 -8.30
CA HIS A 122 -1.00 7.13 -8.84
C HIS A 122 -2.34 7.81 -9.07
N TYR A 123 -2.58 8.91 -8.36
CA TYR A 123 -3.79 9.70 -8.49
C TYR A 123 -3.49 11.19 -8.59
N GLY A 124 -3.84 11.77 -9.73
CA GLY A 124 -3.77 13.21 -9.96
C GLY A 124 -4.89 13.95 -9.23
N TYR A 125 -4.55 15.08 -8.64
CA TYR A 125 -5.50 16.02 -8.04
C TYR A 125 -5.13 17.46 -8.36
N ASN A 126 -6.09 18.36 -8.24
CA ASN A 126 -5.88 19.78 -8.46
C ASN A 126 -5.14 20.40 -7.26
N ASP A 127 -3.94 20.92 -7.48
CA ASP A 127 -3.04 21.43 -6.44
C ASP A 127 -3.62 22.59 -5.60
N TYR A 128 -4.57 23.35 -6.14
CA TYR A 128 -5.17 24.51 -5.47
C TYR A 128 -6.39 24.13 -4.62
N THR A 129 -7.20 23.21 -5.13
CA THR A 129 -8.45 22.80 -4.47
C THR A 129 -8.26 21.55 -3.60
N LEU A 130 -7.16 20.83 -3.80
CA LEU A 130 -6.90 19.49 -3.23
C LEU A 130 -8.06 18.53 -3.48
N LYS A 131 -8.79 18.75 -4.58
CA LYS A 131 -9.85 17.86 -5.04
C LYS A 131 -9.29 16.96 -6.13
N PRO A 132 -9.75 15.70 -6.21
CA PRO A 132 -9.51 14.85 -7.37
C PRO A 132 -9.79 15.63 -8.65
N ASP A 133 -8.94 15.46 -9.67
CA ASP A 133 -9.25 16.04 -10.98
C ASP A 133 -10.66 15.57 -11.39
N THR A 134 -11.49 16.46 -11.93
CA THR A 134 -12.85 16.16 -12.41
C THR A 134 -12.93 14.99 -13.40
N ARG A 135 -11.80 14.54 -13.95
CA ARG A 135 -11.66 13.35 -14.79
C ARG A 135 -11.29 12.06 -14.04
N SER A 136 -10.90 12.14 -12.78
CA SER A 136 -10.51 10.96 -12.01
C SER A 136 -11.76 10.27 -11.46
N ASN A 137 -12.09 9.14 -12.06
CA ASN A 137 -13.07 8.19 -11.52
C ASN A 137 -12.46 7.48 -10.31
N LEU A 138 -12.25 8.23 -9.22
CA LEU A 138 -11.67 7.69 -8.00
C LEU A 138 -12.67 6.74 -7.35
N LEU A 139 -12.29 5.47 -7.34
CA LEU A 139 -13.00 4.45 -6.60
C LEU A 139 -12.62 4.47 -5.10
N THR A 140 -11.47 5.07 -4.79
CA THR A 140 -10.91 5.23 -3.45
C THR A 140 -10.90 6.70 -3.02
N LYS A 141 -11.05 6.95 -1.73
CA LYS A 141 -11.04 8.32 -1.20
C LYS A 141 -9.62 8.78 -0.95
N ILE A 142 -9.31 10.02 -1.33
CA ILE A 142 -8.06 10.69 -0.98
C ILE A 142 -8.34 11.66 0.15
N TYR A 143 -7.59 11.52 1.24
CA TYR A 143 -7.66 12.41 2.40
C TYR A 143 -6.41 13.26 2.43
N HIS A 144 -6.60 14.57 2.42
CA HIS A 144 -5.50 15.51 2.40
C HIS A 144 -5.08 16.01 3.77
N SER A 145 -5.93 15.89 4.80
CA SER A 145 -5.71 16.50 6.11
C SER A 145 -5.77 15.46 7.23
N TYR A 146 -4.65 14.79 7.49
CA TYR A 146 -4.40 14.20 8.81
C TYR A 146 -3.34 15.04 9.51
N ASN A 147 -3.75 15.76 10.55
CA ASN A 147 -2.86 16.57 11.38
C ASN A 147 -2.61 15.81 12.67
N ASN A 148 -1.35 15.47 12.93
CA ASN A 148 -0.89 15.07 14.26
C ASN A 148 0.25 16.00 14.69
N SER A 149 0.81 15.77 15.88
CA SER A 149 1.97 16.52 16.39
C SER A 149 3.21 16.47 15.48
N PHE A 150 3.25 15.58 14.50
CA PHE A 150 4.37 15.32 13.61
C PHE A 150 4.21 15.92 12.20
N GLY A 151 3.01 16.42 11.84
CA GLY A 151 2.80 17.17 10.60
C GLY A 151 1.46 16.92 9.92
N HIS A 152 1.40 17.37 8.65
CA HIS A 152 0.25 17.27 7.76
C HIS A 152 0.50 16.17 6.73
N TYR A 153 -0.38 15.18 6.68
CA TYR A 153 -0.25 14.00 5.81
C TYR A 153 -1.42 13.88 4.85
N THR A 154 -1.12 13.43 3.63
CA THR A 154 -2.10 13.01 2.64
C THR A 154 -2.03 11.50 2.47
N TYR A 155 -3.17 10.82 2.46
CA TYR A 155 -3.25 9.38 2.31
C TYR A 155 -4.41 8.97 1.39
N LEU A 156 -4.29 7.77 0.85
CA LEU A 156 -5.32 7.09 0.08
C LEU A 156 -5.99 6.04 0.97
N GLU A 157 -7.31 6.11 1.12
CA GLU A 157 -8.07 5.08 1.83
C GLU A 157 -8.30 3.89 0.90
N LEU A 158 -7.72 2.75 1.24
CA LEU A 158 -7.97 1.47 0.60
C LEU A 158 -9.00 0.69 1.43
N PRO A 159 -10.19 0.42 0.89
CA PRO A 159 -11.25 -0.26 1.63
C PRO A 159 -10.87 -1.73 1.87
N LEU A 160 -10.65 -2.10 3.12
CA LEU A 160 -10.41 -3.49 3.51
C LEU A 160 -11.67 -4.33 3.28
N VAL A 161 -11.50 -5.58 2.85
CA VAL A 161 -12.61 -6.52 2.69
C VAL A 161 -13.40 -6.63 4.01
N GLY A 162 -14.72 -6.42 3.93
CA GLY A 162 -15.61 -6.42 5.10
C GLY A 162 -15.67 -5.11 5.90
N SER A 163 -14.87 -4.10 5.53
CA SER A 163 -14.99 -2.75 6.08
C SER A 163 -16.26 -2.05 5.60
N THR A 164 -16.70 -1.04 6.35
CA THR A 164 -17.88 -0.23 6.02
C THR A 164 -17.78 0.41 4.64
N GLU A 165 -16.60 0.91 4.27
CA GLU A 165 -16.37 1.52 2.96
C GLU A 165 -16.37 0.46 1.84
N TYR A 166 -15.81 -0.74 2.11
CA TYR A 166 -15.88 -1.85 1.17
C TYR A 166 -17.33 -2.27 0.91
N GLU A 167 -18.14 -2.44 1.95
CA GLU A 167 -19.54 -2.84 1.78
C GLU A 167 -20.38 -1.74 1.11
N ARG A 168 -20.07 -0.46 1.37
CA ARG A 168 -20.67 0.68 0.67
C ARG A 168 -20.40 0.60 -0.82
N LEU A 169 -19.15 0.42 -1.22
CA LEU A 169 -18.76 0.27 -2.63
C LEU A 169 -19.42 -0.98 -3.23
N ASN A 170 -19.32 -2.11 -2.54
CA ASN A 170 -19.89 -3.39 -2.97
C ASN A 170 -21.41 -3.31 -3.26
N THR A 171 -22.14 -2.62 -2.38
CA THR A 171 -23.58 -2.38 -2.53
C THR A 171 -23.90 -1.41 -3.66
N PHE A 172 -23.11 -0.33 -3.81
CA PHE A 172 -23.30 0.66 -4.88
C PHE A 172 -23.32 -0.02 -6.25
N PHE A 173 -22.37 -0.91 -6.53
CA PHE A 173 -22.31 -1.59 -7.81
C PHE A 173 -23.30 -2.77 -7.93
N ALA A 174 -23.86 -3.28 -6.84
CA ALA A 174 -24.84 -4.37 -6.86
C ALA A 174 -26.26 -3.90 -7.23
N LYS A 175 -26.54 -2.59 -7.13
CA LYS A 175 -27.88 -2.01 -7.32
C LYS A 175 -28.22 -1.66 -8.76
N ASP A 176 -27.22 -1.50 -9.63
CA ASP A 176 -27.45 -1.24 -11.04
C ASP A 176 -27.44 -2.57 -11.82
N ASP A 177 -28.23 -2.69 -12.90
CA ASP A 177 -28.30 -3.83 -13.85
C ASP A 177 -26.96 -4.13 -14.60
N MET A 178 -25.87 -3.68 -14.00
CA MET A 178 -24.48 -3.69 -14.40
C MET A 178 -23.76 -4.95 -13.89
N LYS A 179 -24.37 -6.14 -13.91
CA LYS A 179 -23.74 -7.37 -13.38
C LYS A 179 -22.37 -7.66 -14.04
N ASP A 180 -22.22 -7.34 -15.32
CA ASP A 180 -20.94 -7.43 -16.04
C ASP A 180 -19.94 -6.31 -15.68
N LEU A 181 -20.42 -5.15 -15.24
CA LEU A 181 -19.58 -4.08 -14.70
C LEU A 181 -19.19 -4.34 -13.24
N HIS A 182 -20.03 -5.07 -12.48
CA HIS A 182 -19.82 -5.43 -11.08
C HIS A 182 -18.64 -6.38 -10.91
N SER A 183 -18.56 -7.42 -11.74
CA SER A 183 -17.44 -8.36 -11.74
C SER A 183 -16.13 -7.69 -12.14
N LYS A 184 -16.15 -6.83 -13.17
CA LYS A 184 -15.00 -6.02 -13.61
C LYS A 184 -14.58 -4.99 -12.57
N PHE A 185 -15.52 -4.31 -11.93
CA PHE A 185 -15.20 -3.34 -10.88
C PHE A 185 -14.47 -4.01 -9.70
N ARG A 186 -14.96 -5.17 -9.25
CA ARG A 186 -14.31 -5.93 -8.16
C ARG A 186 -12.91 -6.40 -8.52
N SER A 187 -12.60 -6.57 -9.81
CA SER A 187 -11.24 -6.89 -10.26
C SER A 187 -10.35 -5.65 -10.44
N MET A 188 -10.92 -4.44 -10.53
CA MET A 188 -10.15 -3.19 -10.73
C MET A 188 -9.39 -2.68 -9.51
N LEU A 189 -9.74 -3.14 -8.29
CA LEU A 189 -9.11 -2.69 -7.05
C LEU A 189 -8.44 -3.85 -6.31
N PRO A 190 -7.35 -3.58 -5.57
CA PRO A 190 -6.79 -4.56 -4.65
C PRO A 190 -7.80 -4.88 -3.54
N ARG A 191 -8.16 -6.17 -3.40
CA ARG A 191 -9.01 -6.65 -2.32
C ARG A 191 -8.15 -7.11 -1.16
N LEU A 192 -7.76 -6.15 -0.33
CA LEU A 192 -6.97 -6.39 0.88
C LEU A 192 -7.88 -6.90 1.99
N LYS A 193 -7.68 -8.14 2.41
CA LYS A 193 -8.34 -8.75 3.55
C LYS A 193 -7.38 -8.77 4.73
N LEU A 194 -7.80 -8.23 5.87
CA LEU A 194 -7.08 -8.44 7.12
C LEU A 194 -7.33 -9.88 7.58
N ALA A 195 -6.31 -10.72 7.54
CA ALA A 195 -6.42 -12.13 7.95
C ALA A 195 -6.16 -12.30 9.45
N GLN A 196 -5.18 -11.56 9.97
CA GLN A 196 -4.72 -11.74 11.35
C GLN A 196 -4.13 -10.46 11.94
N VAL A 197 -4.33 -10.29 13.25
CA VAL A 197 -3.66 -9.30 14.08
C VAL A 197 -2.80 -10.05 15.08
N ILE A 198 -1.49 -9.85 15.00
CA ILE A 198 -0.51 -10.49 15.89
C ILE A 198 0.00 -9.44 16.86
N LEU A 199 -0.20 -9.68 18.15
CA LEU A 199 0.30 -8.82 19.22
C LEU A 199 1.70 -9.27 19.65
N GLY A 200 2.57 -8.30 19.90
CA GLY A 200 3.94 -8.51 20.38
C GLY A 200 4.04 -9.35 21.65
N TYR A 201 5.12 -10.13 21.76
CA TYR A 201 5.34 -11.05 22.87
C TYR A 201 5.61 -10.37 24.22
N GLN A 202 6.00 -9.08 24.21
CA GLN A 202 6.27 -8.34 25.44
C GLN A 202 5.03 -7.72 26.11
N TYR A 203 3.84 -7.88 25.53
CA TYR A 203 2.62 -7.43 26.21
C TYR A 203 2.31 -8.33 27.40
N SER A 204 2.12 -7.73 28.57
CA SER A 204 1.62 -8.43 29.76
C SER A 204 0.20 -8.96 29.53
N GLY A 205 -0.22 -9.95 30.33
CA GLY A 205 -1.57 -10.51 30.23
C GLY A 205 -2.68 -9.46 30.35
N ARG A 206 -2.49 -8.41 31.15
CA ARG A 206 -3.45 -7.30 31.27
C ARG A 206 -3.46 -6.41 30.02
N GLU A 207 -2.28 -5.99 29.54
CA GLU A 207 -2.15 -5.21 28.30
C GLU A 207 -2.78 -5.95 27.12
N TRP A 208 -2.57 -7.27 27.03
CA TRP A 208 -3.17 -8.11 26.00
C TRP A 208 -4.70 -8.09 26.02
N VAL A 209 -5.34 -8.23 27.20
CA VAL A 209 -6.80 -8.15 27.33
C VAL A 209 -7.31 -6.77 26.90
N ASP A 210 -6.64 -5.71 27.36
CA ASP A 210 -7.02 -4.33 27.05
C ASP A 210 -6.91 -4.05 25.54
N LEU A 211 -5.82 -4.47 24.90
CA LEU A 211 -5.61 -4.34 23.45
C LEU A 211 -6.62 -5.15 22.66
N LYS A 212 -6.88 -6.40 23.04
CA LYS A 212 -7.88 -7.25 22.39
C LYS A 212 -9.27 -6.62 22.45
N ARG A 213 -9.62 -5.99 23.57
CA ARG A 213 -10.89 -5.24 23.69
C ARG A 213 -10.94 -4.06 22.73
N VAL A 214 -9.85 -3.29 22.61
CA VAL A 214 -9.79 -2.15 21.67
C VAL A 214 -9.90 -2.64 20.23
N ILE A 215 -9.17 -3.70 19.86
CA ILE A 215 -9.20 -4.31 18.53
C ILE A 215 -10.62 -4.78 18.19
N ASN A 216 -11.27 -5.50 19.10
CA ASN A 216 -12.65 -5.96 18.90
C ASN A 216 -13.61 -4.78 18.76
N TYR A 217 -13.48 -3.75 19.61
CA TYR A 217 -14.33 -2.56 19.53
C TYR A 217 -14.19 -1.84 18.18
N GLU A 218 -12.98 -1.73 17.64
CA GLU A 218 -12.77 -1.15 16.30
C GLU A 218 -13.30 -2.07 15.20
N ALA A 219 -13.13 -3.38 15.33
CA ALA A 219 -13.65 -4.37 14.39
C ALA A 219 -15.19 -4.39 14.34
N ASP A 220 -15.86 -4.20 15.48
CA ASP A 220 -17.32 -4.19 15.59
C ASP A 220 -17.95 -3.01 14.82
N LYS A 221 -17.18 -1.97 14.49
CA LYS A 221 -17.63 -0.88 13.60
C LYS A 221 -17.72 -1.34 12.13
N HIS A 222 -17.17 -2.51 11.82
CA HIS A 222 -17.04 -3.09 10.48
C HIS A 222 -17.67 -4.50 10.47
N PRO A 223 -18.99 -4.61 10.23
CA PRO A 223 -19.77 -5.82 10.55
C PRO A 223 -19.38 -7.07 9.74
N SER A 224 -18.63 -6.92 8.65
CA SER A 224 -18.18 -8.04 7.80
C SER A 224 -16.66 -8.24 7.85
N LEU A 225 -15.95 -7.43 8.65
CA LEU A 225 -14.52 -7.58 8.86
C LEU A 225 -14.29 -8.77 9.79
N ASN A 226 -13.52 -9.74 9.32
CA ASN A 226 -13.24 -10.96 10.07
C ASN A 226 -11.75 -11.28 10.01
N PHE A 227 -11.15 -11.46 11.17
CA PHE A 227 -9.74 -11.79 11.35
C PHE A 227 -9.55 -12.51 12.68
N SER A 228 -8.41 -13.17 12.83
CA SER A 228 -8.00 -13.75 14.11
C SER A 228 -7.05 -12.80 14.85
N THR A 229 -7.18 -12.74 16.18
CA THR A 229 -6.22 -12.04 17.03
C THR A 229 -5.42 -13.07 17.81
N VAL A 230 -4.10 -13.03 17.67
CA VAL A 230 -3.17 -13.93 18.37
C VAL A 230 -2.13 -13.14 19.14
N LEU A 231 -1.62 -13.74 20.21
CA LEU A 231 -0.39 -13.30 20.85
C LEU A 231 0.76 -14.04 20.18
N SER A 232 1.81 -13.32 19.79
CA SER A 232 3.04 -13.95 19.33
C SER A 232 3.58 -14.84 20.43
N LYS A 233 3.87 -16.08 20.06
CA LYS A 233 4.83 -16.86 20.81
C LYS A 233 6.19 -16.33 20.34
N PHE A 234 7.11 -16.14 21.26
CA PHE A 234 8.51 -16.02 20.89
C PHE A 234 9.08 -17.31 21.41
N SER A 235 9.40 -18.23 20.53
CA SER A 235 10.27 -19.34 20.89
C SER A 235 11.65 -18.73 21.10
N ASP A 236 12.14 -18.77 22.34
CA ASP A 236 13.54 -18.47 22.61
C ASP A 236 14.37 -19.49 21.82
N HIS A 237 14.75 -19.16 20.60
CA HIS A 237 15.86 -19.80 19.92
C HIS A 237 17.14 -19.30 20.60
N GLY A 238 17.42 -19.91 21.76
CA GLY A 238 18.70 -19.83 22.44
C GLY A 238 19.82 -20.53 21.68
#